data_AF-A0A8T5YD85-F1
#
_entry.id   AF-A0A8T5YD85-F1
#
_cell.length_a   1.000
_cell.length_b   1.000
_cell.length_c   1.000
_cell.angle_alpha   90.00
_cell.angle_beta   90.00
_cell.angle_gamma   90.00
#
_symmetry.space_group_name_H-M   'P 1'
#
loop_
_entity.id
_entity.type
_entity.pdbx_description
1 polymer ?
#
loop_
_entity_poly.entity_id
_entity_poly.type
_entity_poly.pdbx_seq_one_letter_code
_entity_poly.pdbx_strand_id
1 'polypeptide(L)'
;MSILEFLSTAIVFGIVALFITFVVKNIRRSIKFKLYFKSLIKVGITLIALMFVSGVISKDINIFISLMFVYYLKVLYFSTLLSFVYFVGRNIYVSIKTNKKNMKPNTI
;
A
#
# COMPACT_ATOMS: atom_id res chain seq x y z
N MET A 1 31.72 0.72 -3.17
CA MET A 1 30.58 0.30 -2.34
C MET A 1 31.07 -0.77 -1.39
N SER A 2 30.98 -0.52 -0.09
CA SER A 2 31.45 -1.47 0.93
C SER A 2 30.49 -2.68 1.05
N ILE A 3 30.99 -3.82 1.53
CA ILE A 3 30.15 -5.01 1.82
C ILE A 3 29.02 -4.65 2.80
N LEU A 4 29.28 -3.74 3.73
CA LEU A 4 28.30 -3.26 4.71
C LEU A 4 27.18 -2.43 4.04
N GLU A 5 27.52 -1.52 3.12
CA GLU A 5 26.52 -0.78 2.33
C GLU A 5 25.63 -1.73 1.53
N PHE A 6 26.21 -2.74 0.90
CA PHE A 6 25.47 -3.75 0.16
C PHE A 6 24.50 -4.54 1.05
N LEU A 7 24.98 -5.03 2.20
CA LEU A 7 24.13 -5.74 3.17
C LEU A 7 22.99 -4.86 3.69
N SER A 8 23.28 -3.61 4.05
CA SER A 8 22.26 -2.68 4.56
C SER A 8 21.16 -2.43 3.53
N THR A 9 21.54 -2.24 2.25
CA THR A 9 20.61 -2.02 1.15
C THR A 9 19.73 -3.25 0.91
N ALA A 10 20.34 -4.45 0.93
CA ALA A 10 19.63 -5.71 0.75
C ALA A 10 18.58 -5.95 1.86
N ILE A 11 18.92 -5.64 3.13
CA ILE A 11 18.00 -5.78 4.26
C ILE A 11 16.82 -4.82 4.12
N VAL A 12 17.09 -3.53 3.83
CA VAL A 12 16.02 -2.53 3.65
C VAL A 12 15.10 -2.93 2.51
N PHE A 13 15.66 -3.37 1.38
CA PHE A 13 14.88 -3.83 0.23
C PHE A 13 14.03 -5.06 0.58
N GLY A 14 14.59 -6.02 1.33
CA GLY A 14 13.87 -7.20 1.80
C GLY A 14 12.66 -6.85 2.68
N ILE A 15 12.82 -5.92 3.62
CA ILE A 15 11.72 -5.43 4.47
C ILE A 15 10.62 -4.79 3.63
N VAL A 16 10.99 -3.93 2.68
CA VAL A 16 10.04 -3.27 1.77
C VAL A 16 9.29 -4.30 0.91
N ALA A 17 10.00 -5.28 0.36
CA ALA A 17 9.39 -6.33 -0.45
C ALA A 17 8.39 -7.18 0.35
N LEU A 18 8.73 -7.54 1.58
CA LEU A 18 7.84 -8.27 2.49
C LEU A 18 6.60 -7.44 2.84
N PHE A 19 6.79 -6.16 3.15
CA PHE A 19 5.69 -5.22 3.42
C PHE A 19 4.72 -5.15 2.24
N ILE A 20 5.22 -4.91 1.02
CA ILE A 20 4.39 -4.83 -0.18
C ILE A 20 3.64 -6.14 -0.41
N THR A 21 4.34 -7.27 -0.32
CA THR A 21 3.76 -8.60 -0.56
C THR A 21 2.64 -8.90 0.44
N PHE A 22 2.85 -8.57 1.73
CA PHE A 22 1.84 -8.73 2.76
C PHE A 22 0.60 -7.87 2.50
N VAL A 23 0.78 -6.58 2.21
CA VAL A 23 -0.33 -5.66 1.96
C VAL A 23 -1.13 -6.10 0.73
N VAL A 24 -0.45 -6.41 -0.38
CA VAL A 24 -1.09 -6.88 -1.63
C VAL A 24 -1.88 -8.16 -1.41
N LYS A 25 -1.32 -9.14 -0.69
CA LYS A 25 -2.01 -10.40 -0.38
C LYS A 25 -3.31 -10.16 0.41
N ASN A 26 -3.29 -9.26 1.38
CA ASN A 26 -4.45 -8.96 2.20
C ASN A 26 -5.50 -8.10 1.48
N ILE A 27 -5.08 -7.14 0.64
CA ILE A 27 -5.97 -6.38 -0.24
C ILE A 27 -6.72 -7.32 -1.18
N ARG A 28 -6.02 -8.29 -1.81
CA ARG A 28 -6.64 -9.25 -2.73
C ARG A 28 -7.72 -10.12 -2.06
N ARG A 29 -7.58 -10.39 -0.76
CA ARG A 29 -8.55 -11.16 0.03
C ARG A 29 -9.81 -10.36 0.42
N SER A 30 -9.76 -9.03 0.38
CA SER A 30 -10.91 -8.19 0.75
C SER A 30 -11.49 -7.46 -0.46
N ILE A 31 -12.75 -7.76 -0.81
CA ILE A 31 -13.45 -7.12 -1.94
C ILE A 31 -13.46 -5.58 -1.82
N LYS A 32 -13.71 -5.05 -0.62
CA LYS A 32 -13.75 -3.60 -0.37
C LYS A 32 -12.40 -2.94 -0.69
N PHE A 33 -11.31 -3.47 -0.14
CA PHE A 33 -9.96 -2.94 -0.41
C PHE A 33 -9.53 -3.15 -1.85
N LYS A 34 -9.88 -4.30 -2.47
CA LYS A 34 -9.60 -4.56 -3.89
C LYS A 34 -10.23 -3.50 -4.79
N LEU A 35 -11.50 -3.15 -4.57
CA LEU A 35 -12.20 -2.10 -5.32
C LEU A 35 -11.58 -0.71 -5.08
N TYR A 36 -11.29 -0.39 -3.82
CA TYR A 36 -10.67 0.88 -3.44
C TYR A 36 -9.30 1.08 -4.12
N PHE A 37 -8.39 0.11 -4.00
CA PHE A 37 -7.07 0.19 -4.63
C PHE A 37 -7.14 0.12 -6.16
N LYS A 38 -8.11 -0.60 -6.75
CA LYS A 38 -8.35 -0.57 -8.19
C LYS A 38 -8.73 0.83 -8.67
N SER A 39 -9.58 1.53 -7.91
CA SER A 39 -9.94 2.92 -8.19
C SER A 39 -8.74 3.86 -8.07
N LEU A 40 -7.95 3.73 -6.99
CA LEU A 40 -6.72 4.51 -6.79
C LEU A 40 -5.72 4.33 -7.93
N ILE A 41 -5.50 3.10 -8.39
CA ILE A 41 -4.60 2.82 -9.52
C ILE A 41 -5.13 3.48 -10.79
N LYS A 42 -6.44 3.42 -11.03
CA LYS A 42 -7.05 4.07 -12.20
C LYS A 42 -6.80 5.58 -12.20
N VAL A 43 -7.01 6.24 -11.05
CA VAL A 43 -6.72 7.68 -10.89
C VAL A 43 -5.25 7.98 -11.17
N GLY A 44 -4.33 7.15 -10.65
CA GLY A 44 -2.89 7.31 -10.91
C GLY A 44 -2.53 7.22 -12.39
N ILE A 45 -3.07 6.22 -13.10
CA ILE A 45 -2.87 6.06 -14.55
C ILE A 45 -3.42 7.27 -15.30
N THR A 46 -4.60 7.77 -14.93
CA THR A 46 -5.18 8.98 -15.55
C THR A 46 -4.30 10.21 -15.33
N LEU A 47 -3.74 10.41 -14.13
CA LEU A 47 -2.82 11.51 -13.87
C LEU A 47 -1.54 11.40 -14.70
N ILE A 48 -0.96 10.21 -14.82
CA ILE A 48 0.23 9.98 -15.66
C ILE A 48 -0.07 10.29 -17.14
N ALA A 49 -1.22 9.84 -17.64
CA ALA A 49 -1.64 10.15 -19.01
C ALA A 49 -1.83 11.66 -19.22
N LEU A 50 -2.44 12.35 -18.26
CA LEU A 50 -2.62 13.80 -18.29
C LEU A 50 -1.27 14.55 -18.24
N MET A 51 -0.31 14.10 -17.45
CA MET A 51 1.05 14.67 -17.44
C MET A 51 1.73 14.52 -18.81
N PHE A 52 1.60 13.36 -19.44
CA PHE A 52 2.19 13.11 -20.75
C PHE A 52 1.59 14.03 -21.83
N VAL A 53 0.26 14.16 -21.85
CA VAL A 53 -0.44 15.03 -22.82
C VAL A 53 -0.17 16.51 -22.54
N SER A 54 -0.27 16.94 -21.28
CA SER A 54 -0.05 18.35 -20.91
C SER A 54 1.39 18.80 -21.12
N GLY A 55 2.38 17.91 -20.99
CA GLY A 55 3.78 18.22 -21.27
C GLY A 55 4.06 18.65 -22.70
N VAL A 56 3.21 18.25 -23.64
CA VAL A 56 3.28 18.67 -25.05
C VAL A 56 2.52 19.96 -25.31
N ILE A 57 1.52 20.29 -24.48
CA ILE A 57 0.60 21.42 -24.70
C ILE A 57 1.09 22.69 -23.98
N SER A 58 1.35 22.61 -22.67
CA SER A 58 1.70 23.77 -21.84
C SER A 58 2.48 23.35 -20.60
N LYS A 59 3.62 24.01 -20.39
CA LYS A 59 4.48 23.77 -19.22
C LYS A 59 3.76 24.07 -17.91
N ASP A 60 2.96 25.14 -17.84
CA ASP A 60 2.29 25.55 -16.59
C ASP A 60 1.23 24.53 -16.16
N ILE A 61 0.46 24.01 -17.13
CA ILE A 61 -0.54 22.97 -16.90
C ILE A 61 0.15 21.66 -16.46
N ASN A 62 1.27 21.30 -17.09
CA ASN A 62 2.03 20.12 -16.71
C ASN A 62 2.60 20.24 -15.29
N ILE A 63 3.10 21.41 -14.89
CA ILE A 63 3.58 21.66 -13.52
C ILE A 63 2.45 21.47 -12.51
N PHE A 64 1.26 22.01 -12.80
CA PHE A 64 0.09 21.83 -11.93
C PHE A 64 -0.31 20.35 -11.78
N ILE A 65 -0.39 19.60 -12.89
CA ILE A 65 -0.75 18.18 -12.86
C ILE A 65 0.34 17.35 -12.17
N SER A 66 1.61 17.70 -12.38
CA SER A 66 2.74 17.07 -11.67
C SER A 66 2.62 17.26 -10.16
N LEU A 67 2.22 18.45 -9.71
CA LEU A 67 1.97 18.73 -8.30
C LEU A 67 0.81 17.86 -7.76
N MET A 68 -0.28 17.75 -8.50
CA MET A 68 -1.40 16.85 -8.18
C MET A 68 -0.95 15.38 -8.10
N PHE A 69 -0.04 14.96 -8.98
CA PHE A 69 0.53 13.61 -8.97
C PHE A 69 1.38 13.35 -7.72
N VAL A 70 2.19 14.33 -7.28
CA VAL A 70 2.95 14.23 -6.02
C VAL A 70 2.01 14.08 -4.83
N TYR A 71 0.91 14.84 -4.77
CA TYR A 71 -0.11 14.67 -3.73
C TYR A 71 -0.78 13.29 -3.81
N TYR A 72 -1.10 12.82 -5.01
CA TYR A 72 -1.62 11.47 -5.21
C TYR A 72 -0.67 10.40 -4.67
N LEU A 73 0.64 10.51 -4.91
CA LEU A 73 1.64 9.57 -4.36
C LEU A 73 1.64 9.56 -2.82
N LYS A 74 1.52 10.72 -2.19
CA LYS A 74 1.39 10.83 -0.72
C LYS A 74 0.13 10.13 -0.22
N VAL A 75 -1.01 10.34 -0.89
CA VAL A 75 -2.28 9.68 -0.54
C VAL A 75 -2.19 8.16 -0.73
N LEU A 76 -1.58 7.70 -1.84
CA LEU A 76 -1.37 6.28 -2.11
C LEU A 76 -0.48 5.62 -1.05
N TYR A 77 0.61 6.29 -0.67
CA TYR A 77 1.50 5.84 0.40
C TYR A 77 0.75 5.71 1.72
N PHE A 78 0.05 6.77 2.15
CA PHE A 78 -0.70 6.77 3.41
C PHE A 78 -1.81 5.71 3.41
N SER A 79 -2.52 5.55 2.30
CA SER A 79 -3.56 4.53 2.15
C SER A 79 -3.02 3.11 2.27
N THR A 80 -1.82 2.86 1.73
CA THR A 80 -1.12 1.57 1.82
C THR A 80 -0.67 1.28 3.25
N LEU A 81 -0.11 2.29 3.93
CA LEU A 81 0.32 2.18 5.32
C LEU A 81 -0.85 1.96 6.28
N LEU A 82 -1.95 2.70 6.10
CA LEU A 82 -3.16 2.53 6.89
C LEU A 82 -3.77 1.13 6.69
N SER A 83 -3.76 0.63 5.44
CA SER A 83 -4.20 -0.73 5.13
C SER A 83 -3.33 -1.77 5.83
N PHE A 84 -2.01 -1.58 5.86
CA PHE A 84 -1.09 -2.45 6.60
C PHE A 84 -1.44 -2.49 8.09
N VAL A 85 -1.54 -1.34 8.75
CA VAL A 85 -1.88 -1.24 10.17
C VAL A 85 -3.22 -1.91 10.46
N TYR A 86 -4.23 -1.68 9.62
CA TYR A 86 -5.52 -2.33 9.74
C TYR A 86 -5.44 -3.86 9.65
N PHE A 87 -4.69 -4.40 8.66
CA PHE A 87 -4.57 -5.85 8.51
C PHE A 87 -3.75 -6.50 9.62
N VAL A 88 -2.69 -5.85 10.10
CA VAL A 88 -1.92 -6.32 11.25
C VAL A 88 -2.79 -6.34 12.50
N GLY A 89 -3.49 -5.24 12.80
CA GLY A 89 -4.40 -5.16 13.95
C GLY A 89 -5.53 -6.18 13.86
N ARG A 90 -6.12 -6.37 12.67
CA ARG A 90 -7.14 -7.41 12.44
C ARG A 90 -6.60 -8.81 12.68
N ASN A 91 -5.41 -9.14 12.17
CA ASN A 91 -4.82 -10.47 12.35
C ASN A 91 -4.52 -10.76 13.83
N ILE A 92 -3.98 -9.79 14.57
CA ILE A 92 -3.73 -9.92 16.01
C ILE A 92 -5.05 -10.12 16.75
N TYR A 93 -6.06 -9.29 16.47
CA TYR A 93 -7.37 -9.40 17.11
C TYR A 93 -8.03 -10.76 16.86
N VAL A 94 -8.01 -11.24 15.60
CA VAL A 94 -8.54 -12.55 15.25
C VAL A 94 -7.78 -13.65 15.99
N SER A 95 -6.45 -13.59 16.04
CA SER A 95 -5.61 -14.56 16.75
C SER A 95 -5.94 -14.64 18.24
N ILE A 96 -6.06 -13.50 18.92
CA ILE A 96 -6.47 -13.42 20.34
C ILE A 96 -7.87 -14.00 20.53
N LYS A 97 -8.82 -13.63 19.66
CA LYS A 97 -10.20 -14.12 19.74
C LYS A 97 -10.29 -15.64 19.55
N THR A 98 -9.57 -16.20 18.58
CA THR A 98 -9.53 -17.66 18.35
C THR A 98 -8.87 -18.40 19.50
N ASN A 99 -7.79 -17.85 20.06
CA ASN A 99 -7.11 -18.47 21.20
C ASN A 99 -8.02 -18.49 22.44
N LYS A 100 -8.72 -17.38 22.72
CA LYS A 100 -9.73 -17.31 23.80
C LYS A 100 -10.91 -18.26 23.58
N LYS A 101 -11.33 -18.51 22.33
CA LYS A 101 -12.39 -19.47 22.00
C LYS A 101 -11.93 -20.91 22.25
N ASN A 102 -10.70 -21.24 21.91
CA ASN A 102 -10.13 -22.58 22.12
C ASN A 102 -9.81 -22.87 23.60
N MET A 103 -9.65 -21.84 24.42
CA MET A 103 -9.47 -21.95 25.87
C MET A 103 -10.79 -22.05 26.66
N LYS A 104 -11.95 -21.83 26.03
CA LYS A 104 -13.22 -22.14 26.69
C LYS A 104 -13.43 -23.65 26.62
N PRO A 105 -13.48 -24.37 27.75
CA PRO A 105 -13.78 -25.79 27.73
C PRO A 105 -15.14 -25.99 27.06
N ASN A 106 -15.27 -27.04 26.25
CA ASN A 106 -16.58 -27.51 25.79
C ASN A 106 -17.40 -27.79 27.05
N THR A 107 -18.32 -26.89 27.38
CA THR A 107 -19.39 -27.19 28.32
C THR A 107 -20.25 -28.25 27.65
N ILE A 108 -20.10 -29.48 28.16
CA ILE A 108 -20.92 -30.67 27.90
C ILE A 108 -22.38 -30.32 28.17
#